data_AF-A0AAE0VQH6-F1
#
_entry.id   AF-A0AAE0VQH6-F1
#
_cell.length_a   1.000
_cell.length_b   1.000
_cell.length_c   1.000
_cell.angle_alpha   90.00
_cell.angle_beta   90.00
_cell.angle_gamma   90.00
#
_symmetry.space_group_name_H-M   'P 1'
#
loop_
_entity.id
_entity.type
_entity.pdbx_description
1 polymer ?
#
loop_
_entity_poly.entity_id
_entity_poly.type
_entity_poly.pdbx_seq_one_letter_code
_entity_poly.pdbx_strand_id
1 'polypeptide(L)'
;MVYAFIIHTLLPGPCRVLFYQMYGQDDECDSKNELQRTSELKATRKAQIEQVASQVHSEYQFRRAVANRTVEEDIQTLANDDTLPEFELGFIRLLEGEPFEQTRIAVWLGAGNTGFTLVCHETENRVLAENILKLIIRCLQEHVRILSQPAETFLKVDKVCLVLSRFLPEGSLLFMNHRVIRGLEKELETLIKN
;
A
#
# COMPACT_ATOMS: atom_id res chain seq x y z
N MET A 1 -13.20 3.22 7.15
CA MET A 1 -11.75 3.36 7.46
C MET A 1 -10.96 2.51 6.48
N VAL A 2 -9.66 2.80 6.29
CA VAL A 2 -8.72 1.85 5.70
C VAL A 2 -8.43 0.76 6.74
N TYR A 3 -8.41 -0.48 6.29
CA TYR A 3 -8.12 -1.66 7.08
C TYR A 3 -6.67 -2.12 6.93
N ALA A 4 -6.09 -1.97 5.73
CA ALA A 4 -4.70 -2.33 5.50
C ALA A 4 -4.07 -1.49 4.38
N PHE A 5 -2.78 -1.23 4.52
CA PHE A 5 -1.90 -0.76 3.44
C PHE A 5 -0.88 -1.86 3.12
N ILE A 6 -0.65 -2.12 1.84
CA ILE A 6 0.18 -3.23 1.36
C ILE A 6 1.13 -2.72 0.26
N ILE A 7 2.39 -3.11 0.35
CA ILE A 7 3.40 -2.99 -0.70
C ILE A 7 3.82 -4.40 -1.10
N HIS A 8 3.75 -4.73 -2.39
CA HIS A 8 4.15 -6.04 -2.90
C HIS A 8 4.83 -5.94 -4.27
N THR A 9 5.54 -6.99 -4.66
CA THR A 9 6.15 -7.10 -5.98
C THR A 9 5.11 -7.44 -7.06
N LEU A 10 5.23 -6.77 -8.19
CA LEU A 10 4.50 -7.06 -9.42
C LEU A 10 5.42 -7.82 -10.38
N LEU A 11 5.22 -7.62 -11.68
CA LEU A 11 6.02 -8.21 -12.74
C LEU A 11 7.38 -7.50 -12.87
N PRO A 12 8.43 -8.19 -13.36
CA PRO A 12 8.48 -9.63 -13.60
C PRO A 12 8.68 -10.42 -12.30
N GLY A 13 8.12 -11.63 -12.25
CA GLY A 13 8.35 -12.58 -11.14
C GLY A 13 7.13 -12.79 -10.22
N PRO A 14 7.33 -13.50 -9.10
CA PRO A 14 6.24 -13.87 -8.20
C PRO A 14 5.78 -12.69 -7.35
N CYS A 15 4.51 -12.74 -6.93
CA CYS A 15 3.97 -11.83 -5.92
C CYS A 15 4.65 -12.10 -4.56
N ARG A 16 5.31 -11.07 -4.00
CA ARG A 16 5.91 -11.09 -2.66
C ARG A 16 5.50 -9.83 -1.93
N VAL A 17 4.90 -9.99 -0.76
CA VAL A 17 4.58 -8.86 0.13
C VAL A 17 5.89 -8.34 0.73
N LEU A 18 6.19 -7.06 0.49
CA LEU A 18 7.39 -6.38 0.96
C LEU A 18 7.14 -5.67 2.29
N PHE A 19 5.95 -5.09 2.45
CA PHE A 19 5.52 -4.39 3.64
C PHE A 19 4.00 -4.42 3.73
N TYR A 20 3.47 -4.49 4.94
CA TYR A 20 2.05 -4.23 5.18
C TYR A 20 1.87 -3.56 6.54
N GLN A 21 0.84 -2.73 6.64
CA GLN A 21 0.37 -2.12 7.88
C GLN A 21 -1.13 -2.33 7.99
N MET A 22 -1.58 -2.85 9.13
CA MET A 22 -3.00 -3.02 9.44
C MET A 22 -3.50 -1.82 10.26
N TYR A 23 -4.78 -1.51 10.10
CA TYR A 23 -5.47 -0.44 10.81
C TYR A 23 -6.84 -0.96 11.27
N GLY A 24 -7.20 -0.66 12.51
CA GLY A 24 -8.34 -1.27 13.20
C GLY A 24 -7.87 -2.07 14.40
N GLN A 25 -8.51 -1.80 15.55
CA GLN A 25 -8.07 -2.10 16.90
C GLN A 25 -7.32 -3.43 17.05
N ASP A 26 -6.04 -3.31 17.42
CA ASP A 26 -5.40 -4.32 18.25
C ASP A 26 -5.97 -4.20 19.69
N ASP A 27 -6.34 -5.37 20.21
CA ASP A 27 -6.34 -5.78 21.61
C ASP A 27 -7.37 -5.19 22.59
N GLU A 28 -8.59 -5.74 22.58
CA GLU A 28 -9.30 -5.98 23.84
C GLU A 28 -8.75 -7.25 24.51
N CYS A 29 -7.86 -7.02 25.49
CA CYS A 29 -7.38 -7.85 26.60
C CYS A 29 -8.03 -9.24 26.82
N ASP A 30 -7.20 -10.32 26.88
CA ASP A 30 -7.44 -11.42 27.84
C ASP A 30 -6.21 -12.32 28.09
N SER A 31 -5.55 -12.10 29.24
CA SER A 31 -4.13 -12.35 29.52
C SER A 31 -3.69 -13.78 29.88
N LYS A 32 -4.28 -14.83 29.31
CA LYS A 32 -3.79 -16.21 29.58
C LYS A 32 -3.68 -17.15 28.37
N ASN A 33 -4.25 -16.78 27.21
CA ASN A 33 -4.15 -17.54 25.96
C ASN A 33 -3.50 -16.73 24.81
N GLU A 34 -2.86 -15.61 25.14
CA GLU A 34 -2.44 -14.58 24.18
C GLU A 34 -1.39 -15.08 23.20
N LEU A 35 -0.32 -15.73 23.63
CA LEU A 35 0.79 -16.10 22.73
C LEU A 35 0.36 -16.98 21.53
N GLN A 36 -0.50 -17.97 21.76
CA GLN A 36 -0.95 -18.86 20.69
C GLN A 36 -2.00 -18.18 19.80
N ARG A 37 -2.97 -17.47 20.39
CA ARG A 37 -3.97 -16.68 19.64
C ARG A 37 -3.32 -15.56 18.82
N THR A 38 -2.33 -14.86 19.37
CA THR A 38 -1.59 -13.82 18.66
C THR A 38 -0.82 -14.40 17.47
N SER A 39 -0.28 -15.63 17.59
CA SER A 39 0.41 -16.30 16.47
C SER A 39 -0.56 -16.71 15.36
N GLU A 40 -1.72 -17.25 15.73
CA GLU A 40 -2.78 -17.66 14.80
C GLU A 40 -3.42 -16.45 14.12
N LEU A 41 -3.73 -15.40 14.88
CA LEU A 41 -4.23 -14.12 14.35
C LEU A 41 -3.23 -13.46 13.40
N LYS A 42 -1.93 -13.47 13.75
CA LYS A 42 -0.87 -12.97 12.84
C LYS A 42 -0.78 -13.80 11.57
N ALA A 43 -0.89 -15.13 11.65
CA ALA A 43 -0.89 -16.00 10.49
C ALA A 43 -2.11 -15.75 9.59
N THR A 44 -3.31 -15.63 10.17
CA THR A 44 -4.53 -15.30 9.44
C THR A 44 -4.41 -13.94 8.77
N ARG A 45 -4.01 -12.90 9.51
CA ARG A 45 -3.80 -11.55 8.94
C ARG A 45 -2.81 -11.59 7.77
N LYS A 46 -1.68 -12.28 7.94
CA LYS A 46 -0.69 -12.44 6.87
C LYS A 46 -1.28 -13.14 5.64
N ALA A 47 -2.03 -14.23 5.83
CA ALA A 47 -2.68 -14.95 4.73
C ALA A 47 -3.71 -14.07 4.00
N GLN A 48 -4.51 -13.28 4.73
CA GLN A 48 -5.45 -12.33 4.15
C GLN A 48 -4.73 -11.31 3.26
N ILE A 49 -3.61 -10.77 3.74
CA ILE A 49 -2.80 -9.79 3.00
C ILE A 49 -2.13 -10.40 1.77
N GLU A 50 -1.60 -11.61 1.89
CA GLU A 50 -1.03 -12.36 0.76
C GLU A 50 -2.09 -12.65 -0.31
N GLN A 51 -3.32 -13.00 0.09
CA GLN A 51 -4.42 -13.21 -0.84
C GLN A 51 -4.80 -11.92 -1.60
N VAL A 52 -4.91 -10.78 -0.90
CA VAL A 52 -5.19 -9.49 -1.56
C VAL A 52 -4.06 -9.12 -2.53
N ALA A 53 -2.81 -9.25 -2.10
CA ALA A 53 -1.65 -8.97 -2.96
C ALA A 53 -1.62 -9.89 -4.20
N SER A 54 -1.98 -11.16 -4.05
CA SER A 54 -2.06 -12.10 -5.17
C SER A 54 -3.16 -11.72 -6.16
N GLN A 55 -4.34 -11.30 -5.69
CA GLN A 55 -5.42 -10.85 -6.58
C GLN A 55 -5.03 -9.59 -7.37
N VAL A 56 -4.42 -8.61 -6.69
CA VAL A 56 -3.91 -7.39 -7.35
C VAL A 56 -2.83 -7.72 -8.37
N HIS A 57 -1.91 -8.63 -8.03
CA HIS A 57 -0.86 -9.08 -8.93
C HIS A 57 -1.43 -9.73 -10.19
N SER A 58 -2.41 -10.63 -10.06
CA SER A 58 -3.06 -11.28 -11.20
C SER A 58 -3.83 -10.29 -12.08
N GLU A 59 -4.55 -9.35 -11.49
CA GLU A 59 -5.26 -8.29 -12.21
C GLU A 59 -4.27 -7.38 -12.97
N TYR A 60 -3.18 -6.96 -12.31
CA TYR A 60 -2.13 -6.16 -12.97
C TYR A 60 -1.47 -6.92 -14.12
N GLN A 61 -1.15 -8.20 -13.92
CA GLN A 61 -0.58 -9.04 -14.97
C GLN A 61 -1.51 -9.17 -16.16
N PHE A 62 -2.80 -9.39 -15.91
CA PHE A 62 -3.81 -9.45 -16.96
C PHE A 62 -3.87 -8.15 -17.75
N ARG A 63 -3.97 -7.01 -17.06
CA ARG A 63 -4.01 -5.68 -17.71
C ARG A 63 -2.76 -5.36 -18.50
N ARG A 64 -1.58 -5.73 -17.99
CA ARG A 64 -0.31 -5.56 -18.70
C ARG A 64 -0.19 -6.45 -19.92
N ALA A 65 -0.77 -7.64 -19.91
CA ALA A 65 -0.76 -8.53 -21.06
C ALA A 65 -1.65 -8.02 -22.22
N VAL A 66 -2.71 -7.27 -21.91
CA VAL A 66 -3.60 -6.66 -22.92
C VAL A 66 -3.21 -5.23 -23.29
N ALA A 67 -2.48 -4.53 -22.42
CA ALA A 67 -1.93 -3.22 -22.71
C ALA A 67 -0.63 -3.34 -23.51
N ASN A 68 -0.45 -2.47 -24.52
CA ASN A 68 0.83 -2.36 -25.24
C ASN A 68 1.88 -1.56 -24.45
N ARG A 69 1.95 -1.74 -23.12
CA ARG A 69 2.83 -1.00 -22.22
C ARG A 69 3.61 -1.96 -21.33
N THR A 70 4.92 -1.98 -21.46
CA THR A 70 5.77 -2.94 -20.78
C THR A 70 6.21 -2.45 -19.41
N VAL A 71 6.72 -3.37 -18.58
CA VAL A 71 7.30 -3.01 -17.27
C VAL A 71 8.64 -2.28 -17.46
N GLU A 72 9.35 -2.62 -18.52
CA GLU A 72 10.64 -2.05 -18.88
C GLU A 72 10.52 -0.55 -19.20
N GLU A 73 9.44 -0.13 -19.86
CA GLU A 73 9.15 1.29 -20.14
C GLU A 73 8.98 2.10 -18.84
N ASP A 74 8.30 1.54 -17.84
CA ASP A 74 8.13 2.19 -16.54
C ASP A 74 9.46 2.30 -15.78
N ILE A 75 10.26 1.23 -15.81
CA ILE A 75 11.58 1.21 -15.17
C ILE A 75 12.51 2.23 -15.83
N GLN A 76 12.46 2.35 -17.16
CA GLN A 76 13.24 3.35 -17.90
C GLN A 76 12.82 4.78 -17.57
N THR A 77 11.51 5.05 -17.51
CA THR A 77 10.97 6.37 -17.12
C THR A 77 11.48 6.78 -15.74
N LEU A 78 11.40 5.86 -14.78
CA LEU A 78 11.86 6.09 -13.42
C LEU A 78 13.38 6.31 -13.33
N ALA A 79 14.17 5.61 -14.15
CA ALA A 79 15.63 5.70 -14.12
C ALA A 79 16.19 6.97 -14.78
N ASN A 80 15.55 7.44 -15.85
CA ASN A 80 16.09 8.54 -16.68
C ASN A 80 15.68 9.92 -16.18
N ASP A 81 14.44 10.07 -15.73
CA ASP A 81 13.86 11.39 -15.43
C ASP A 81 13.62 11.63 -13.93
N ASP A 82 13.87 10.63 -13.07
CA ASP A 82 13.44 10.61 -11.66
C ASP A 82 11.93 10.94 -11.51
N THR A 83 11.17 10.79 -12.61
CA THR A 83 9.74 11.05 -12.67
C THR A 83 8.98 9.79 -12.32
N LEU A 84 7.86 9.98 -11.63
CA LEU A 84 6.97 8.86 -11.35
C LEU A 84 6.34 8.38 -12.67
N PRO A 85 6.43 7.07 -12.99
CA PRO A 85 5.73 6.50 -14.12
C PRO A 85 4.21 6.67 -13.96
N GLU A 86 3.48 6.59 -15.07
CA GLU A 86 2.02 6.55 -15.01
C GLU A 86 1.56 5.28 -14.29
N PHE A 87 0.73 5.40 -13.26
CA PHE A 87 0.27 4.24 -12.51
C PHE A 87 -0.93 3.58 -13.19
N GLU A 88 -0.89 2.25 -13.29
CA GLU A 88 -2.09 1.46 -13.51
C GLU A 88 -2.94 1.51 -12.22
N LEU A 89 -4.24 1.80 -12.36
CA LEU A 89 -5.19 1.92 -11.25
C LEU A 89 -6.29 0.88 -11.38
N GLY A 90 -6.58 0.19 -10.28
CA GLY A 90 -7.75 -0.68 -10.21
C GLY A 90 -8.45 -0.68 -8.87
N PHE A 91 -9.66 -1.22 -8.91
CA PHE A 91 -10.53 -1.43 -7.76
C PHE A 91 -10.99 -2.88 -7.77
N ILE A 92 -10.70 -3.62 -6.70
CA ILE A 92 -11.17 -5.00 -6.53
C ILE A 92 -12.15 -5.02 -5.37
N ARG A 93 -13.34 -5.57 -5.61
CA ARG A 93 -14.30 -5.84 -4.53
C ARG A 93 -13.94 -7.17 -3.88
N LEU A 94 -13.59 -7.12 -2.60
CA LEU A 94 -13.32 -8.29 -1.77
C LEU A 94 -14.63 -8.66 -1.08
N LEU A 95 -15.18 -9.83 -1.44
CA LEU A 95 -16.46 -10.28 -0.91
C LEU A 95 -16.32 -10.70 0.56
N GLU A 96 -17.42 -10.60 1.28
CA GLU A 96 -17.53 -11.18 2.62
C GLU A 96 -17.17 -12.67 2.59
N GLY A 97 -16.34 -13.09 3.54
CA GLY A 97 -15.77 -14.43 3.62
C GLY A 97 -14.46 -14.62 2.84
N GLU A 98 -14.09 -13.69 1.95
CA GLU A 98 -12.90 -13.82 1.09
C GLU A 98 -12.19 -12.48 0.83
N PRO A 99 -11.11 -12.14 1.58
CA PRO A 99 -10.52 -12.83 2.73
C PRO A 99 -11.02 -12.29 4.09
N PHE A 100 -11.94 -11.33 4.08
CA PHE A 100 -12.40 -10.62 5.28
C PHE A 100 -13.85 -10.95 5.60
N GLU A 101 -14.22 -10.88 6.89
CA GLU A 101 -15.59 -11.11 7.36
C GLU A 101 -16.60 -10.07 6.84
N GLN A 102 -16.13 -8.95 6.33
CA GLN A 102 -16.97 -7.90 5.78
C GLN A 102 -16.51 -7.58 4.37
N THR A 103 -17.44 -7.13 3.53
CA THR A 103 -17.09 -6.63 2.21
C THR A 103 -16.09 -5.47 2.34
N ARG A 104 -15.03 -5.53 1.53
CA ARG A 104 -13.98 -4.51 1.45
C ARG A 104 -13.71 -4.15 -0.01
N ILE A 105 -13.07 -3.01 -0.22
CA ILE A 105 -12.61 -2.57 -1.54
C ILE A 105 -11.10 -2.40 -1.49
N ALA A 106 -10.38 -3.18 -2.29
CA ALA A 106 -8.95 -2.95 -2.52
C ALA A 106 -8.78 -1.90 -3.62
N VAL A 107 -8.30 -0.72 -3.25
CA VAL A 107 -7.86 0.35 -4.16
C VAL A 107 -6.37 0.14 -4.38
N TRP A 108 -5.94 -0.08 -5.62
CA TRP A 108 -4.55 -0.42 -5.89
C TRP A 108 -3.95 0.40 -7.04
N LEU A 109 -2.65 0.68 -6.92
CA LEU A 109 -1.83 1.33 -7.93
C LEU A 109 -0.61 0.45 -8.22
N GLY A 110 -0.28 0.26 -9.49
CA GLY A 110 0.88 -0.52 -9.91
C GLY A 110 1.71 0.24 -10.94
N ALA A 111 3.02 0.29 -10.73
CA ALA A 111 3.96 0.78 -11.73
C ALA A 111 5.31 0.08 -11.60
N GLY A 112 5.99 -0.10 -12.73
CA GLY A 112 7.20 -0.91 -12.79
C GLY A 112 6.95 -2.30 -12.20
N ASN A 113 7.76 -2.67 -11.22
CA ASN A 113 7.71 -3.96 -10.52
C ASN A 113 7.09 -3.89 -9.11
N THR A 114 6.39 -2.81 -8.76
CA THR A 114 5.88 -2.59 -7.40
C THR A 114 4.42 -2.20 -7.41
N GLY A 115 3.64 -2.84 -6.54
CA GLY A 115 2.21 -2.61 -6.36
C GLY A 115 1.91 -2.10 -4.95
N PHE A 116 0.97 -1.17 -4.88
CA PHE A 116 0.50 -0.55 -3.65
C PHE A 116 -1.00 -0.77 -3.53
N THR A 117 -1.49 -1.06 -2.33
CA THR A 117 -2.91 -1.34 -2.12
C THR A 117 -3.39 -0.78 -0.79
N LEU A 118 -4.55 -0.11 -0.83
CA LEU A 118 -5.35 0.23 0.33
C LEU A 118 -6.59 -0.67 0.35
N VAL A 119 -6.71 -1.49 1.40
CA VAL A 119 -7.94 -2.22 1.68
C VAL A 119 -8.86 -1.30 2.47
N CYS A 120 -9.94 -0.86 1.86
CA CYS A 120 -10.89 0.11 2.43
C CYS A 120 -12.20 -0.57 2.82
N HIS A 121 -12.89 0.00 3.81
CA HIS A 121 -14.31 -0.29 4.04
C HIS A 121 -15.13 0.04 2.78
N GLU A 122 -16.21 -0.69 2.52
CA GLU A 122 -17.00 -0.53 1.26
C GLU A 122 -17.63 0.86 1.07
N THR A 123 -17.87 1.56 2.18
CA THR A 123 -18.46 2.90 2.25
C THR A 123 -17.43 4.03 2.08
N GLU A 124 -16.14 3.71 2.07
CA GLU A 124 -15.10 4.72 1.91
C GLU A 124 -15.10 5.34 0.52
N ASN A 125 -14.67 6.61 0.46
CA ASN A 125 -14.54 7.30 -0.80
C ASN A 125 -13.33 6.78 -1.59
N ARG A 126 -13.61 6.02 -2.65
CA ARG A 126 -12.59 5.39 -3.54
C ARG A 126 -11.66 6.41 -4.19
N VAL A 127 -12.18 7.57 -4.60
CA VAL A 127 -11.39 8.64 -5.22
C VAL A 127 -10.47 9.29 -4.19
N LEU A 128 -10.94 9.48 -2.96
CA LEU A 128 -10.10 9.97 -1.89
C LEU A 128 -8.99 8.97 -1.56
N ALA A 129 -9.31 7.68 -1.45
CA ALA A 129 -8.33 6.62 -1.22
C ALA A 129 -7.25 6.59 -2.31
N GLU A 130 -7.64 6.68 -3.58
CA GLU A 130 -6.71 6.77 -4.71
C GLU A 130 -5.77 7.98 -4.57
N ASN A 131 -6.32 9.17 -4.31
CA ASN A 131 -5.53 10.40 -4.18
C ASN A 131 -4.52 10.32 -3.02
N ILE A 132 -4.95 9.77 -1.89
CA ILE A 132 -4.08 9.54 -0.73
C ILE A 132 -3.00 8.49 -1.06
N LEU A 133 -3.34 7.43 -1.79
CA LEU A 133 -2.38 6.42 -2.20
C LEU A 133 -1.32 7.00 -3.14
N LYS A 134 -1.71 7.82 -4.13
CA LYS A 134 -0.78 8.54 -5.01
C LYS A 134 0.17 9.45 -4.21
N LEU A 135 -0.35 10.16 -3.22
CA LEU A 135 0.44 11.03 -2.35
C LEU A 135 1.45 10.23 -1.52
N ILE A 136 1.02 9.13 -0.89
CA ILE A 136 1.89 8.23 -0.14
C ILE A 136 3.00 7.68 -1.03
N ILE A 137 2.68 7.18 -2.23
CA ILE A 137 3.68 6.62 -3.15
C ILE A 137 4.70 7.68 -3.54
N ARG A 138 4.28 8.93 -3.80
CA ARG A 138 5.21 10.03 -4.09
C ARG A 138 6.20 10.26 -2.95
N CYS A 139 5.71 10.39 -1.71
CA CYS A 139 6.57 10.61 -0.54
C CYS A 139 7.49 9.41 -0.28
N LEU A 140 6.99 8.18 -0.47
CA LEU A 140 7.81 6.97 -0.36
C LEU A 140 8.89 6.90 -1.45
N GLN A 141 8.58 7.32 -2.68
CA GLN A 141 9.60 7.37 -3.73
C GLN A 141 10.68 8.39 -3.38
N GLU A 142 10.29 9.58 -2.92
CA GLU A 142 11.23 10.66 -2.58
C GLU A 142 12.18 10.27 -1.44
N HIS A 143 11.69 9.64 -0.37
CA HIS A 143 12.49 9.39 0.84
C HIS A 143 13.02 7.96 0.99
N VAL A 144 12.40 7.00 0.32
CA VAL A 144 12.70 5.56 0.46
C VAL A 144 13.16 4.95 -0.87
N ARG A 145 12.92 5.62 -2.01
CA ARG A 145 13.13 5.11 -3.38
C ARG A 145 12.34 3.83 -3.64
N ILE A 146 11.09 3.80 -3.18
CA ILE A 146 10.26 2.59 -3.10
C ILE A 146 10.04 1.89 -4.46
N LEU A 147 10.00 2.63 -5.57
CA LEU A 147 9.85 2.08 -6.92
C LEU A 147 11.18 1.67 -7.54
N SER A 148 12.26 2.40 -7.25
CA SER A 148 13.59 2.16 -7.83
C SER A 148 14.35 1.06 -7.09
N GLN A 149 14.12 0.95 -5.78
CA GLN A 149 14.79 0.04 -4.85
C GLN A 149 13.77 -0.66 -3.95
N PRO A 150 12.77 -1.37 -4.51
CA PRO A 150 11.71 -1.99 -3.71
C PRO A 150 12.23 -3.05 -2.73
N ALA A 151 13.35 -3.71 -3.07
CA ALA A 151 14.00 -4.60 -2.14
C ALA A 151 14.45 -3.86 -0.87
N GLU A 152 14.95 -2.63 -0.95
CA GLU A 152 15.44 -1.90 0.23
C GLU A 152 14.33 -1.41 1.19
N THR A 153 13.06 -1.65 0.88
CA THR A 153 11.93 -1.28 1.75
C THR A 153 12.10 -1.80 3.17
N PHE A 154 12.61 -3.03 3.33
CA PHE A 154 12.82 -3.64 4.65
C PHE A 154 13.87 -2.93 5.49
N LEU A 155 14.79 -2.18 4.88
CA LEU A 155 15.81 -1.39 5.59
C LEU A 155 15.29 -0.03 6.06
N LYS A 156 14.15 0.41 5.51
CA LYS A 156 13.61 1.78 5.67
C LYS A 156 12.18 1.74 6.21
N VAL A 157 11.81 0.67 6.90
CA VAL A 157 10.45 0.46 7.45
C VAL A 157 10.01 1.63 8.33
N ASP A 158 10.89 2.17 9.17
CA ASP A 158 10.57 3.31 10.04
C ASP A 158 10.12 4.53 9.23
N LYS A 159 10.75 4.78 8.08
CA LYS A 159 10.37 5.87 7.18
C LYS A 159 9.02 5.58 6.50
N VAL A 160 8.76 4.33 6.12
CA VAL A 160 7.46 3.93 5.56
C VAL A 160 6.35 4.16 6.60
N CYS A 161 6.54 3.70 7.83
CA CYS A 161 5.63 3.91 8.94
C CYS A 161 5.41 5.40 9.23
N LEU A 162 6.47 6.21 9.21
CA LEU A 162 6.37 7.65 9.42
C LEU A 162 5.51 8.32 8.35
N VAL A 163 5.73 8.02 7.06
CA VAL A 163 4.88 8.53 5.96
C VAL A 163 3.42 8.14 6.17
N LEU A 164 3.16 6.87 6.49
CA LEU A 164 1.81 6.36 6.73
C LEU A 164 1.13 7.05 7.92
N SER A 165 1.84 7.24 9.04
CA SER A 165 1.29 7.92 10.22
C SER A 165 0.84 9.36 9.95
N ARG A 166 1.42 10.02 8.93
CA ARG A 166 1.11 11.41 8.58
C ARG A 166 -0.04 11.55 7.59
N PHE A 167 -0.06 10.70 6.56
CA PHE A 167 -1.06 10.79 5.49
C PHE A 167 -2.24 9.86 5.69
N LEU A 168 -2.10 8.85 6.54
CA LEU A 168 -3.13 7.86 6.86
C LEU A 168 -3.11 7.52 8.37
N PRO A 169 -3.32 8.50 9.26
CA PRO A 169 -3.28 8.28 10.70
C PRO A 169 -4.38 7.30 11.12
N GLU A 170 -4.01 6.22 11.80
CA GLU A 170 -4.94 5.17 12.25
C GLU A 170 -5.87 4.63 11.15
N GLY A 171 -5.42 4.63 9.89
CA GLY A 171 -6.24 4.17 8.76
C GLY A 171 -7.31 5.17 8.31
N SER A 172 -7.30 6.41 8.80
CA SER A 172 -8.30 7.43 8.43
C SER A 172 -7.94 8.14 7.13
N LEU A 173 -8.86 8.12 6.16
CA LEU A 173 -8.73 8.90 4.92
C LEU A 173 -9.05 10.37 5.20
N LEU A 174 -8.02 11.21 5.22
CA LEU A 174 -8.17 12.64 5.47
C LEU A 174 -8.44 13.40 4.17
N PHE A 175 -9.51 14.21 4.13
CA PHE A 175 -9.69 15.17 3.06
C PHE A 175 -8.74 16.34 3.26
N MET A 176 -7.67 16.39 2.45
CA MET A 176 -6.63 17.41 2.55
C MET A 176 -6.60 18.28 1.31
N ASN A 177 -6.56 19.59 1.50
CA ASN A 177 -6.28 20.52 0.42
C ASN A 177 -4.77 20.66 0.19
N HIS A 178 -4.38 21.29 -0.91
CA HIS A 178 -2.97 21.49 -1.29
C HIS A 178 -2.12 22.14 -0.19
N ARG A 179 -2.70 23.05 0.60
CA ARG A 179 -1.97 23.78 1.65
C ARG A 179 -1.63 22.86 2.82
N VAL A 180 -2.57 22.01 3.21
CA VAL A 180 -2.37 21.00 4.25
C VAL A 180 -1.33 19.98 3.80
N ILE A 181 -1.43 19.49 2.57
CA ILE A 181 -0.47 18.53 2.00
C ILE A 181 0.95 19.10 2.07
N ARG A 182 1.17 20.33 1.57
CA ARG A 182 2.49 20.98 1.63
C ARG A 182 3.01 21.20 3.05
N GLY A 183 2.12 21.41 4.01
CA GLY A 183 2.48 21.53 5.42
C GLY A 183 3.02 20.20 5.97
N LEU A 184 2.29 19.11 5.70
CA LEU A 184 2.68 17.76 6.11
C LEU A 184 3.97 17.30 5.43
N GLU A 185 4.18 17.60 4.16
CA GLU A 185 5.43 17.29 3.45
C GLU A 185 6.63 17.98 4.10
N LYS A 186 6.50 19.27 4.44
CA LYS A 186 7.56 20.00 5.14
C LYS A 186 7.84 19.40 6.52
N GLU A 187 6.80 19.05 7.26
CA GLU A 187 6.97 18.41 8.57
C GLU A 187 7.66 17.05 8.42
N LEU A 188 7.25 16.24 7.45
CA LEU A 188 7.87 14.96 7.13
C LEU A 188 9.36 15.11 6.80
N GLU A 189 9.72 16.09 5.98
CA GLU A 189 11.13 16.38 5.68
C GLU A 189 11.95 16.68 6.93
N THR A 190 11.40 17.45 7.88
CA THR A 190 12.10 17.75 9.13
C THR A 190 12.29 16.50 9.99
N LEU A 191 11.32 15.58 10.00
CA LEU A 191 11.37 14.37 10.80
C LEU A 191 12.28 13.29 10.19
N ILE A 192 12.40 13.23 8.87
CA ILE A 192 13.28 12.26 8.19
C ILE A 192 14.76 12.67 8.26
N LYS A 193 15.05 13.97 8.42
CA LYS A 193 16.40 14.53 8.54
C LYS A 193 16.98 14.45 9.96
N ASN A 194 16.13 14.33 10.97
CA ASN A 194 16.51 14.15 12.38
C ASN A 194 16.65 12.68 12.74
#